data_AF-A0AAV3QLZ1-F1
#
_entry.id   AF-A0AAV3QLZ1-F1
#
_cell.length_a   1.000
_cell.length_b   1.000
_cell.length_c   1.000
_cell.angle_alpha   90.00
_cell.angle_beta   90.00
_cell.angle_gamma   90.00
#
_symmetry.space_group_name_H-M   'P 1'
#
loop_
_entity.id
_entity.type
_entity.pdbx_description
1 polymer ?
#
loop_
_entity_poly.entity_id
_entity_poly.type
_entity_poly.pdbx_seq_one_letter_code
_entity_poly.pdbx_strand_id
1 'polypeptide(L)'
;MASKQLVSQTMMVIFLFMMMNYVSPSRFVIKDAALIDTVCQKTSDPNFCKSTLNSDSRSASADLNGLADIVLQQAEVKALEILARIQRLTKEATDPRIQNGLFACNQLYGPARDKISAAILDLTRDATRAASLASGAALDPVTCEASFRPSPSPLTNENNVFASLAKTASEIINEMVNKKKNHHSHILSTCNQLR
;
A
#
# COMPACT_ATOMS: atom_id res chain seq x y z
N MET A 1 44.97 -20.99 45.30
CA MET A 1 44.32 -19.71 44.90
C MET A 1 44.34 -19.48 43.38
N ALA A 2 45.38 -19.88 42.65
CA ALA A 2 45.47 -19.73 41.18
C ALA A 2 44.37 -20.48 40.38
N SER A 3 43.90 -21.64 40.85
CA SER A 3 42.86 -22.43 40.17
C SER A 3 41.48 -21.76 40.13
N LYS A 4 41.11 -21.00 41.17
CA LYS A 4 39.82 -20.28 41.23
C LYS A 4 39.78 -19.08 40.28
N GLN A 5 40.92 -18.44 40.05
CA GLN A 5 41.02 -17.32 39.11
C GLN A 5 40.94 -17.79 37.64
N LEU A 6 41.55 -18.93 37.30
CA LEU A 6 41.42 -19.50 35.95
C LEU A 6 39.96 -19.85 35.61
N VAL A 7 39.23 -20.48 36.55
CA VAL A 7 37.80 -20.83 36.33
C VAL A 7 36.95 -19.58 36.12
N SER A 8 37.14 -18.55 36.94
CA SER A 8 36.42 -17.27 36.80
C SER A 8 36.71 -16.58 35.47
N GLN A 9 37.95 -16.63 34.99
CA GLN A 9 38.35 -16.01 33.73
C GLN A 9 37.78 -16.76 32.53
N THR A 10 37.75 -18.10 32.57
CA THR A 10 37.16 -18.91 31.49
C THR A 10 35.64 -18.73 31.36
N MET A 11 34.91 -18.55 32.46
CA MET A 11 33.46 -18.31 32.44
C MET A 11 33.08 -16.96 31.79
N MET A 12 33.88 -15.91 32.03
CA MET A 12 33.65 -14.59 31.44
C MET A 12 33.86 -14.60 29.91
N VAL A 13 34.85 -15.34 29.40
CA VAL A 13 35.12 -15.48 27.97
C VAL A 13 33.98 -16.22 27.25
N ILE A 14 33.44 -17.28 27.86
CA ILE A 14 32.30 -18.05 27.30
C ILE A 14 31.05 -17.18 27.21
N PHE A 15 30.77 -16.35 28.23
CA PHE A 15 29.63 -15.43 28.23
C PHE A 15 29.73 -14.36 27.12
N LEU A 16 30.93 -13.80 26.90
CA LEU A 16 31.18 -12.86 25.81
C LEU A 16 31.04 -13.51 24.42
N PHE A 17 31.45 -14.78 24.28
CA PHE A 17 31.30 -15.52 23.03
C PHE A 17 29.84 -15.87 22.73
N MET A 18 29.03 -16.20 23.75
CA MET A 18 27.59 -16.40 23.58
C MET A 18 26.88 -15.13 23.11
N MET A 19 27.23 -13.95 23.65
CA MET A 19 26.63 -12.67 23.23
C MET A 19 26.92 -12.30 21.77
N MET A 20 28.10 -12.67 21.25
CA MET A 20 28.45 -12.51 19.83
C MET A 20 27.64 -13.41 18.90
N ASN A 21 27.08 -14.53 19.40
CA ASN A 21 26.22 -15.45 18.64
C ASN A 21 24.72 -15.10 18.72
N TYR A 22 24.32 -14.14 19.57
CA TYR A 22 22.95 -13.58 19.60
C TYR A 22 22.76 -12.39 18.66
N VAL A 23 23.84 -11.86 18.08
CA VAL A 23 23.74 -10.87 17.01
C VAL A 23 23.40 -11.64 15.74
N SER A 24 22.10 -11.82 15.50
CA SER A 24 21.59 -12.15 14.18
C SER A 24 22.30 -11.27 13.15
N PRO A 25 22.82 -11.80 12.03
CA PRO A 25 23.29 -10.94 10.97
C PRO A 25 22.10 -10.09 10.55
N SER A 26 22.10 -8.83 10.95
CA SER A 26 21.20 -7.81 10.43
C SER A 26 21.52 -7.73 8.95
N ARG A 27 20.76 -8.50 8.15
CA ARG A 27 20.72 -8.34 6.70
C ARG A 27 20.27 -6.91 6.48
N PHE A 28 21.25 -6.07 6.20
CA PHE A 28 21.18 -4.68 5.77
C PHE A 28 19.77 -4.24 5.33
N VAL A 29 18.98 -3.68 6.27
CA VAL A 29 17.68 -3.00 6.02
C VAL A 29 17.92 -1.61 5.42
N ILE A 30 18.83 -1.52 4.44
CA ILE A 30 19.17 -0.25 3.78
C ILE A 30 18.68 -0.26 2.33
N LYS A 31 18.53 -1.44 1.71
CA LYS A 31 18.06 -1.54 0.32
C LYS A 31 16.56 -1.25 0.18
N ASP A 32 15.77 -1.64 1.18
CA ASP A 32 14.30 -1.66 1.08
C ASP A 32 13.65 -0.35 1.55
N ALA A 33 14.21 0.32 2.56
CA ALA A 33 13.82 1.69 2.92
C ALA A 33 14.04 2.68 1.75
N ALA A 34 15.13 2.50 1.01
CA ALA A 34 15.43 3.30 -0.18
C ALA A 34 14.40 3.09 -1.30
N LEU A 35 13.83 1.89 -1.43
CA LEU A 35 12.81 1.60 -2.44
C LEU A 35 11.50 2.33 -2.12
N ILE A 36 11.01 2.21 -0.88
CA ILE A 36 9.78 2.90 -0.42
C ILE A 36 9.93 4.41 -0.65
N ASP A 37 11.05 4.99 -0.24
CA ASP A 37 11.31 6.41 -0.44
C ASP A 37 11.30 6.81 -1.92
N THR A 38 11.99 6.04 -2.77
CA THR A 38 12.09 6.31 -4.21
C THR A 38 10.72 6.27 -4.87
N VAL A 39 9.91 5.28 -4.52
CA VAL A 39 8.59 5.05 -5.12
C VAL A 39 7.59 6.10 -4.63
N CYS A 40 7.54 6.35 -3.33
CA CYS A 40 6.62 7.32 -2.76
C CYS A 40 6.90 8.76 -3.19
N GLN A 41 8.16 9.11 -3.49
CA GLN A 41 8.49 10.41 -4.09
C GLN A 41 7.87 10.64 -5.48
N LYS A 42 7.43 9.57 -6.17
CA LYS A 42 6.73 9.65 -7.46
C LYS A 42 5.21 9.75 -7.32
N THR A 43 4.69 9.63 -6.10
CA THR A 43 3.26 9.74 -5.80
C THR A 43 2.87 11.20 -5.54
N SER A 44 1.60 11.52 -5.72
CA SER A 44 1.08 12.86 -5.43
C SER A 44 0.99 13.18 -3.94
N ASP A 45 1.00 12.15 -3.08
CA ASP A 45 1.12 12.30 -1.62
C ASP A 45 2.20 11.36 -1.05
N PRO A 46 3.47 11.82 -1.06
CA PRO A 46 4.59 11.02 -0.56
C PRO A 46 4.46 10.62 0.90
N ASN A 47 3.85 11.46 1.74
CA ASN A 47 3.71 11.19 3.16
C ASN A 47 2.67 10.11 3.41
N PHE A 48 1.53 10.19 2.73
CA PHE A 48 0.50 9.15 2.79
C PHE A 48 1.04 7.82 2.27
N CYS A 49 1.74 7.81 1.13
CA CYS A 49 2.36 6.61 0.58
C CYS A 49 3.33 5.95 1.57
N LYS A 50 4.26 6.73 2.16
CA LYS A 50 5.22 6.21 3.12
C LYS A 50 4.54 5.67 4.37
N SER A 51 3.58 6.42 4.93
CA SER A 51 2.82 5.98 6.10
C SER A 51 2.09 4.67 5.84
N THR A 52 1.43 4.56 4.68
CA THR A 52 0.69 3.37 4.24
C THR A 52 1.61 2.16 4.07
N LEU A 53 2.77 2.32 3.46
CA LEU A 53 3.70 1.20 3.28
C LEU A 53 4.40 0.81 4.59
N ASN A 54 4.81 1.80 5.39
CA ASN A 54 5.50 1.54 6.66
C ASN A 54 4.59 0.92 7.74
N SER A 55 3.27 1.05 7.61
CA SER A 55 2.32 0.38 8.51
C SER A 55 2.22 -1.12 8.26
N ASP A 56 2.63 -1.61 7.10
CA ASP A 56 2.62 -3.02 6.74
C ASP A 56 4.04 -3.60 6.79
N SER A 57 4.26 -4.54 7.73
CA SER A 57 5.56 -5.20 7.91
C SER A 57 6.08 -5.94 6.66
N ARG A 58 5.19 -6.34 5.73
CA ARG A 58 5.57 -7.00 4.48
C ARG A 58 6.32 -6.06 3.53
N SER A 59 6.13 -4.75 3.67
CA SER A 59 6.80 -3.73 2.85
C SER A 59 8.32 -3.75 3.01
N ALA A 60 8.83 -4.22 4.16
CA ALA A 60 10.26 -4.25 4.45
C ALA A 60 11.07 -5.17 3.52
N SER A 61 10.42 -6.14 2.86
CA SER A 61 11.09 -7.06 1.92
C SER A 61 10.41 -7.10 0.55
N ALA A 62 9.45 -6.20 0.30
CA ALA A 62 8.67 -6.20 -0.92
C ALA A 62 9.45 -5.56 -2.08
N ASP A 63 9.37 -6.17 -3.26
CA ASP A 63 9.77 -5.52 -4.50
C ASP A 63 8.70 -4.49 -4.94
N LEU A 64 8.91 -3.86 -6.09
CA LEU A 64 7.98 -2.84 -6.58
C LEU A 64 6.56 -3.39 -6.82
N ASN A 65 6.43 -4.65 -7.27
CA ASN A 65 5.12 -5.29 -7.39
C ASN A 65 4.50 -5.52 -6.01
N GLY A 66 5.28 -6.03 -5.06
CA GLY A 66 4.82 -6.27 -3.69
C GLY A 66 4.36 -4.99 -2.99
N LEU A 67 5.06 -3.86 -3.18
CA LEU A 67 4.60 -2.57 -2.63
C LEU A 67 3.26 -2.13 -3.25
N ALA A 68 3.08 -2.29 -4.56
CA ALA A 68 1.80 -1.99 -5.22
C ALA A 68 0.66 -2.90 -4.72
N ASP A 69 0.93 -4.20 -4.60
CA ASP A 69 0.00 -5.21 -4.09
C ASP A 69 -0.44 -4.91 -2.65
N ILE A 70 0.50 -4.52 -1.78
CA ILE A 70 0.22 -4.11 -0.40
C ILE A 70 -0.77 -2.93 -0.36
N VAL A 71 -0.55 -1.88 -1.16
CA VAL A 71 -1.45 -0.72 -1.17
C VAL A 71 -2.83 -1.11 -1.73
N LEU A 72 -2.89 -1.95 -2.76
CA LEU A 72 -4.16 -2.45 -3.30
C LEU A 72 -4.93 -3.29 -2.27
N GLN A 73 -4.27 -4.18 -1.53
CA GLN A 73 -4.91 -4.96 -0.47
C GLN A 73 -5.42 -4.06 0.67
N GLN A 74 -4.66 -3.02 1.05
CA GLN A 74 -5.16 -2.04 2.02
C GLN A 74 -6.40 -1.30 1.50
N ALA A 75 -6.45 -0.95 0.21
CA ALA A 75 -7.64 -0.37 -0.42
C ALA A 75 -8.83 -1.33 -0.38
N GLU A 76 -8.62 -2.62 -0.67
CA GLU A 76 -9.65 -3.65 -0.64
C GLU A 76 -10.24 -3.83 0.77
N VAL A 77 -9.37 -3.92 1.79
CA VAL A 77 -9.78 -3.98 3.19
C VAL A 77 -10.55 -2.72 3.58
N LYS A 78 -10.07 -1.53 3.21
CA LYS A 78 -10.77 -0.27 3.49
C LYS A 78 -12.15 -0.23 2.82
N ALA A 79 -12.31 -0.72 1.60
CA ALA A 79 -13.62 -0.81 0.95
C ALA A 79 -14.60 -1.72 1.72
N LEU A 80 -14.12 -2.86 2.23
CA LEU A 80 -14.93 -3.76 3.08
C LEU A 80 -15.34 -3.09 4.39
N GLU A 81 -14.41 -2.38 5.05
CA GLU A 81 -14.72 -1.60 6.26
C GLU A 81 -15.79 -0.55 6.00
N ILE A 82 -15.72 0.14 4.86
CA ILE A 82 -16.68 1.16 4.46
C ILE A 82 -18.04 0.55 4.17
N LEU A 83 -18.11 -0.57 3.45
CA LEU A 83 -19.36 -1.30 3.23
C LEU A 83 -20.02 -1.71 4.56
N ALA A 84 -19.24 -2.23 5.51
CA ALA A 84 -19.74 -2.56 6.85
C ALA A 84 -20.18 -1.32 7.64
N ARG A 85 -19.48 -0.19 7.49
CA ARG A 85 -19.86 1.10 8.09
C ARG A 85 -21.17 1.64 7.52
N ILE A 86 -21.33 1.61 6.19
CA ILE A 86 -22.56 1.99 5.50
C ILE A 86 -23.73 1.17 6.05
N GLN A 87 -23.60 -0.15 6.12
CA GLN A 87 -24.64 -1.03 6.64
C GLN A 87 -25.06 -0.69 8.09
N ARG A 88 -24.11 -0.32 8.95
CA ARG A 88 -24.41 0.13 10.32
C ARG A 88 -25.13 1.46 10.32
N LEU A 89 -24.60 2.45 9.61
CA LEU A 89 -25.18 3.79 9.52
C LEU A 89 -26.60 3.76 8.93
N THR A 90 -26.87 2.90 7.95
CA THR A 90 -28.21 2.75 7.36
C THR A 90 -29.26 2.31 8.39
N LYS A 91 -28.88 1.49 9.38
CA LYS A 91 -29.78 1.05 10.47
C LYS A 91 -30.05 2.14 11.50
N GLU A 92 -29.10 3.07 11.68
CA GLU A 92 -29.14 4.13 12.68
C GLU A 92 -29.74 5.45 12.12
N ALA A 93 -29.62 5.67 10.81
CA ALA A 93 -30.00 6.93 10.17
C ALA A 93 -31.51 7.14 10.17
N THR A 94 -31.93 8.30 10.69
CA THR A 94 -33.31 8.77 10.66
C THR A 94 -33.55 9.90 9.65
N ASP A 95 -32.52 10.65 9.27
CA ASP A 95 -32.62 11.69 8.24
C ASP A 95 -32.67 11.04 6.84
N PRO A 96 -33.75 11.24 6.05
CA PRO A 96 -33.88 10.67 4.71
C PRO A 96 -32.73 11.04 3.76
N ARG A 97 -32.11 12.22 3.92
CA ARG A 97 -30.97 12.64 3.09
C ARG A 97 -29.73 11.79 3.38
N ILE A 98 -29.50 11.47 4.65
CA ILE A 98 -28.41 10.58 5.05
C ILE A 98 -28.69 9.15 4.56
N GLN A 99 -29.92 8.68 4.66
CA GLN A 99 -30.32 7.37 4.12
C GLN A 99 -30.08 7.27 2.60
N ASN A 100 -30.48 8.29 1.83
CA ASN A 100 -30.26 8.35 0.38
C ASN A 100 -28.77 8.40 0.02
N GLY A 101 -27.97 9.21 0.73
CA GLY A 101 -26.52 9.25 0.55
C GLY A 101 -25.86 7.91 0.84
N LEU A 102 -26.23 7.25 1.93
CA LEU A 102 -25.73 5.92 2.29
C LEU A 102 -26.11 4.85 1.26
N PHE A 103 -27.34 4.90 0.75
CA PHE A 103 -27.78 4.01 -0.34
C PHE A 103 -26.93 4.22 -1.59
N ALA A 104 -26.73 5.45 -2.03
CA ALA A 104 -25.88 5.76 -3.19
C ALA A 104 -24.44 5.26 -2.98
N CYS A 105 -23.86 5.49 -1.81
CA CYS A 105 -22.52 4.98 -1.46
C CYS A 105 -22.45 3.45 -1.49
N ASN A 106 -23.47 2.75 -0.99
CA ASN A 106 -23.51 1.29 -1.04
C ASN A 106 -23.42 0.75 -2.49
N GLN A 107 -24.11 1.42 -3.42
CA GLN A 107 -24.10 1.06 -4.84
C GLN A 107 -22.77 1.36 -5.53
N LEU A 108 -21.95 2.25 -4.97
CA LEU A 108 -20.64 2.63 -5.52
C LEU A 108 -19.50 1.78 -4.96
N TYR A 109 -19.54 1.43 -3.67
CA TYR A 109 -18.44 0.73 -3.01
C TYR A 109 -18.31 -0.75 -3.40
N GLY A 110 -19.40 -1.41 -3.81
CA GLY A 110 -19.31 -2.75 -4.41
C GLY A 110 -18.46 -2.75 -5.68
N PRO A 111 -18.83 -1.97 -6.72
CA PRO A 111 -18.02 -1.78 -7.92
C PRO A 111 -16.61 -1.26 -7.64
N ALA A 112 -16.43 -0.34 -6.67
CA ALA A 112 -15.10 0.16 -6.31
C ALA A 112 -14.18 -0.97 -5.81
N ARG A 113 -14.70 -1.84 -4.92
CA ARG A 113 -13.97 -3.01 -4.42
C ARG A 113 -13.65 -3.99 -5.55
N ASP A 114 -14.60 -4.24 -6.45
CA ASP A 114 -14.40 -5.17 -7.57
C ASP A 114 -13.33 -4.66 -8.54
N LYS A 115 -13.24 -3.34 -8.78
CA LYS A 115 -12.14 -2.73 -9.53
C LYS A 115 -10.79 -2.96 -8.84
N ILE A 116 -10.70 -2.78 -7.51
CA ILE A 116 -9.47 -3.06 -6.75
C ILE A 116 -9.10 -4.54 -6.83
N SER A 117 -10.07 -5.44 -6.66
CA SER A 117 -9.86 -6.89 -6.75
C SER A 117 -9.31 -7.28 -8.13
N ALA A 118 -9.89 -6.72 -9.20
CA ALA A 118 -9.40 -6.92 -10.55
C ALA A 118 -8.00 -6.31 -10.76
N ALA A 119 -7.69 -5.16 -10.15
CA ALA A 119 -6.36 -4.55 -10.22
C ALA A 119 -5.29 -5.44 -9.57
N ILE A 120 -5.60 -6.11 -8.45
CA ILE A 120 -4.71 -7.08 -7.80
C ILE A 120 -4.40 -8.24 -8.75
N LEU A 121 -5.43 -8.81 -9.38
CA LEU A 121 -5.29 -9.92 -10.33
C LEU A 121 -4.47 -9.53 -11.57
N ASP A 122 -4.68 -8.30 -12.07
CA ASP A 122 -4.02 -7.80 -13.28
C ASP A 122 -2.63 -7.23 -13.00
N LEU A 123 -2.22 -7.00 -11.75
CA LEU A 123 -0.98 -6.30 -11.40
C LEU A 123 0.25 -6.81 -12.15
N THR A 124 0.40 -8.13 -12.26
CA THR A 124 1.53 -8.78 -12.96
C THR A 124 1.21 -9.15 -14.40
N ARG A 125 -0.07 -9.24 -14.77
CA ARG A 125 -0.55 -9.69 -16.09
C ARG A 125 -0.70 -8.52 -17.07
N ASP A 126 -1.28 -7.43 -16.60
CA ASP A 126 -1.55 -6.19 -17.32
C ASP A 126 -1.51 -5.01 -16.34
N ALA A 127 -0.31 -4.54 -16.03
CA ALA A 127 -0.09 -3.42 -15.11
C ALA A 127 -0.76 -2.11 -15.60
N THR A 128 -0.94 -1.93 -16.91
CA THR A 128 -1.63 -0.73 -17.44
C THR A 128 -3.11 -0.78 -17.08
N ARG A 129 -3.75 -1.93 -17.25
CA ARG A 129 -5.12 -2.16 -16.82
C ARG A 129 -5.26 -2.07 -15.30
N ALA A 130 -4.33 -2.66 -14.54
CA ALA A 130 -4.34 -2.57 -13.08
C ALA A 130 -4.30 -1.11 -12.57
N ALA A 131 -3.43 -0.27 -13.14
CA ALA A 131 -3.38 1.16 -12.82
C ALA A 131 -4.69 1.89 -13.17
N SER A 132 -5.27 1.59 -14.34
CA SER A 132 -6.54 2.16 -14.77
C SER A 132 -7.70 1.78 -13.84
N LEU A 133 -7.78 0.51 -13.42
CA LEU A 133 -8.78 0.02 -12.49
C LEU A 133 -8.66 0.69 -11.12
N ALA A 134 -7.45 0.78 -10.56
CA ALA A 134 -7.18 1.45 -9.29
C ALA A 134 -7.54 2.95 -9.37
N SER A 135 -7.16 3.62 -10.46
CA SER A 135 -7.56 5.02 -10.69
C SER A 135 -9.07 5.19 -10.81
N GLY A 136 -9.76 4.25 -11.44
CA GLY A 136 -11.22 4.26 -11.56
C GLY A 136 -11.91 4.07 -10.22
N ALA A 137 -11.38 3.19 -9.36
CA ALA A 137 -11.88 3.00 -8.00
C ALA A 137 -11.75 4.28 -7.15
N ALA A 138 -10.71 5.09 -7.36
CA ALA A 138 -10.52 6.35 -6.65
C ALA A 138 -11.61 7.41 -6.94
N LEU A 139 -12.44 7.23 -7.97
CA LEU A 139 -13.52 8.16 -8.32
C LEU A 139 -14.84 7.86 -7.60
N ASP A 140 -15.11 6.60 -7.30
CA ASP A 140 -16.30 6.16 -6.56
C ASP A 140 -16.51 6.88 -5.20
N PRO A 141 -15.49 7.07 -4.33
CA PRO A 141 -15.64 7.81 -3.08
C PRO A 141 -15.99 9.29 -3.30
N VAL A 142 -15.59 9.91 -4.42
CA VAL A 142 -15.94 11.30 -4.74
C VAL A 142 -17.43 11.43 -5.05
N THR A 143 -17.98 10.48 -5.80
CA THR A 143 -19.42 10.42 -6.09
C THR A 143 -20.22 10.07 -4.83
N CYS A 144 -19.72 9.17 -3.99
CA CYS A 144 -20.32 8.86 -2.69
C CYS A 144 -20.39 10.14 -1.82
N GLU A 145 -19.28 10.87 -1.69
CA GLU A 145 -19.23 12.11 -0.91
C GLU A 145 -20.23 13.16 -1.42
N ALA A 146 -20.33 13.31 -2.74
CA ALA A 146 -21.26 14.26 -3.35
C ALA A 146 -22.74 13.90 -3.09
N SER A 147 -23.05 12.62 -2.82
CA SER A 147 -24.42 12.13 -2.62
C SER A 147 -25.05 12.61 -1.30
N PHE A 148 -24.25 13.15 -0.38
CA PHE A 148 -24.75 13.71 0.88
C PHE A 148 -25.10 15.20 0.79
N ARG A 149 -24.72 15.89 -0.29
CA ARG A 149 -24.90 17.35 -0.41
C ARG A 149 -26.38 17.75 -0.32
N PRO A 150 -26.68 18.88 0.35
CA PRO A 150 -25.75 19.83 0.98
C PRO A 150 -25.30 19.44 2.40
N SER A 151 -25.75 18.28 2.93
CA SER A 151 -25.37 17.83 4.26
C SER A 151 -23.94 17.28 4.30
N PRO A 152 -23.25 17.34 5.45
CA PRO A 152 -21.99 16.64 5.64
C PRO A 152 -22.15 15.13 5.50
N SER A 153 -21.17 14.50 4.86
CA SER A 153 -21.09 13.05 4.75
C SER A 153 -20.59 12.44 6.06
N PRO A 154 -21.24 11.38 6.58
CA PRO A 154 -20.73 10.62 7.72
C PRO A 154 -19.55 9.69 7.33
N LEU A 155 -19.10 9.72 6.08
CA LEU A 155 -18.05 8.86 5.50
C LEU A 155 -16.88 9.67 4.94
N THR A 156 -16.82 10.99 5.15
CA THR A 156 -15.80 11.86 4.51
C THR A 156 -14.37 11.34 4.71
N ASN A 157 -14.03 10.94 5.94
CA ASN A 157 -12.69 10.47 6.24
C ASN A 157 -12.39 9.15 5.53
N GLU A 158 -13.32 8.21 5.58
CA GLU A 158 -13.16 6.90 4.97
C GLU A 158 -13.12 6.99 3.43
N ASN A 159 -13.96 7.86 2.84
CA ASN A 159 -13.94 8.19 1.42
C ASN A 159 -12.57 8.73 0.99
N ASN A 160 -12.03 9.69 1.75
CA ASN A 160 -10.71 10.27 1.46
C ASN A 160 -9.60 9.24 1.57
N VAL A 161 -9.59 8.40 2.62
CA VAL A 161 -8.57 7.37 2.79
C VAL A 161 -8.63 6.33 1.67
N PHE A 162 -9.82 5.86 1.30
CA PHE A 162 -9.96 4.92 0.18
C PHE A 162 -9.50 5.54 -1.14
N ALA A 163 -9.88 6.79 -1.42
CA ALA A 163 -9.44 7.52 -2.61
C ALA A 163 -7.90 7.63 -2.66
N SER A 164 -7.26 7.99 -1.54
CA SER A 164 -5.81 8.09 -1.45
C SER A 164 -5.13 6.73 -1.64
N LEU A 165 -5.63 5.65 -1.04
CA LEU A 165 -5.09 4.30 -1.25
C LEU A 165 -5.15 3.89 -2.72
N ALA A 166 -6.33 3.99 -3.34
CA ALA A 166 -6.54 3.60 -4.73
C ALA A 166 -5.70 4.45 -5.71
N LYS A 167 -5.60 5.77 -5.45
CA LYS A 167 -4.76 6.68 -6.23
C LYS A 167 -3.28 6.37 -6.07
N THR A 168 -2.79 6.20 -4.84
CA THR A 168 -1.39 5.83 -4.57
C THR A 168 -1.04 4.51 -5.24
N ALA A 169 -1.91 3.49 -5.18
CA ALA A 169 -1.69 2.23 -5.89
C ALA A 169 -1.52 2.47 -7.41
N SER A 170 -2.43 3.23 -8.03
CA SER A 170 -2.33 3.58 -9.46
C SER A 170 -1.01 4.29 -9.80
N GLU A 171 -0.56 5.24 -8.98
CA GLU A 171 0.68 5.98 -9.19
C GLU A 171 1.92 5.07 -9.12
N ILE A 172 1.97 4.17 -8.12
CA ILE A 172 3.04 3.17 -7.99
C ILE A 172 3.07 2.25 -9.22
N ILE A 173 1.91 1.76 -9.66
CA ILE A 173 1.80 0.86 -10.82
C ILE A 173 2.22 1.59 -12.10
N ASN A 174 1.85 2.85 -12.27
CA ASN A 174 2.28 3.65 -13.41
C ASN A 174 3.80 3.85 -13.44
N GLU A 175 4.46 4.02 -12.29
CA GLU A 175 5.92 4.05 -12.21
C GLU A 175 6.53 2.73 -12.70
N MET A 176 5.91 1.58 -12.39
CA MET A 176 6.35 0.27 -12.94
C MET A 176 6.26 0.22 -14.46
N VAL A 177 5.13 0.68 -15.02
CA VAL A 177 4.89 0.71 -16.47
C VAL A 177 5.92 1.62 -17.17
N ASN A 178 6.19 2.78 -16.59
CA ASN A 178 7.15 3.75 -17.14
C ASN A 178 8.58 3.20 -17.11
N LYS A 179 8.99 2.54 -16.02
CA LYS A 179 10.31 1.88 -15.94
C LYS A 179 10.48 0.81 -17.01
N LYS A 180 9.46 -0.02 -17.27
CA LYS A 180 9.50 -1.04 -18.34
C LYS A 180 9.66 -0.40 -19.73
N LYS A 181 8.90 0.67 -20.03
CA LYS A 181 9.01 1.40 -21.29
C LYS A 181 10.40 2.01 -21.49
N ASN A 182 10.94 2.66 -20.46
CA ASN A 182 12.26 3.28 -20.51
C ASN A 182 13.37 2.24 -20.71
N HIS A 183 13.28 1.10 -20.01
CA HIS A 183 14.23 0.00 -20.17
C HIS A 183 14.19 -0.58 -21.60
N HIS A 184 12.99 -0.79 -22.14
CA HIS A 184 12.83 -1.30 -23.51
C HIS A 184 13.38 -0.31 -24.57
N SER A 185 13.11 0.99 -24.40
CA SER A 185 13.65 2.05 -25.27
C SER A 185 15.18 2.09 -25.23
N HIS A 186 15.78 1.94 -24.04
CA HIS A 186 17.24 1.89 -23.90
C HIS A 186 17.83 0.69 -24.65
N ILE A 187 17.25 -0.50 -24.50
CA ILE A 187 17.70 -1.70 -25.23
C ILE A 187 17.65 -1.49 -26.75
N LEU A 188 16.54 -0.95 -27.27
CA LEU A 188 16.39 -0.66 -28.70
C LEU A 188 17.46 0.32 -29.19
N SER A 189 17.75 1.37 -28.42
CA SER A 189 18.81 2.34 -28.74
C SER A 189 20.19 1.67 -28.79
N THR A 190 20.52 0.84 -27.79
CA THR A 190 21.81 0.13 -27.74
C THR A 190 21.94 -0.86 -28.90
N CYS A 191 20.88 -1.60 -29.24
CA CYS A 191 20.89 -2.50 -30.39
C CYS A 191 21.12 -1.77 -31.73
N ASN A 192 20.56 -0.57 -31.89
CA ASN A 192 20.75 0.22 -33.10
C ASN A 192 22.15 0.83 -33.23
N GLN A 193 22.84 1.09 -32.12
CA GLN A 193 24.23 1.60 -32.13
C GLN A 193 25.28 0.51 -32.42
N LEU A 194 24.90 -0.76 -32.34
CA LEU A 194 25.77 -1.92 -32.58
C LEU A 194 25.65 -2.50 -34.01
N ARG A 195 24.82 -1.89 -34.87
CA ARG A 195 24.70 -2.18 -36.30
C ARG A 195 25.48 -1.16 -37.12
#